data_AF-A0A834H4Z4-F1
#
_entry.id   AF-A0A834H4Z4-F1
#
_cell.length_a   1.000
_cell.length_b   1.000
_cell.length_c   1.000
_cell.angle_alpha   90.00
_cell.angle_beta   90.00
_cell.angle_gamma   90.00
#
_symmetry.space_group_name_H-M   'P 1'
#
loop_
_entity.id
_entity.type
_entity.pdbx_description
1 polymer ?
#
loop_
_entity_poly.entity_id
_entity_poly.type
_entity_poly.pdbx_seq_one_letter_code
_entity_poly.pdbx_strand_id
1 'polypeptide(L)'
;MPVPVISVGNLTWGGNGKTPMVEFIARCLPVPVISVGNLTWGGNGKTPMVEFIARWLADSGISPLILTRGYAGGDEAKMLQMHLLGTSAKIGVGANRAATATSFLERYSYMDPCIGSCFKGRCSNQKMGSNSESDKIGAVILDDGMQHLSLWRDIEIVMVNGMNPWGNKKLLPLGPLREPLAALCRADIVVLHHADLADNENINAIESTLQKIKESMPVFFTIMAPSYFFKVKDTSCKLPLRSVDNTVVLCVSAIGFANAFVQGIERVCFFFLSFCITSPPSHPTIL
;
A
#
# COMPACT_ATOMS: atom_id res chain seq x y z
N MET A 1 20.86 10.66 15.01
CA MET A 1 20.84 11.29 13.67
C MET A 1 20.63 10.20 12.63
N PRO A 2 19.82 10.41 11.58
CA PRO A 2 19.66 9.43 10.51
C PRO A 2 21.03 9.17 9.86
N VAL A 3 21.44 7.91 9.83
CA VAL A 3 22.70 7.51 9.19
C VAL A 3 22.44 7.39 7.69
N PRO A 4 23.23 8.05 6.83
CA PRO A 4 23.13 7.84 5.39
C PRO A 4 23.58 6.41 5.06
N VAL A 5 22.74 5.67 4.36
CA VAL A 5 23.08 4.36 3.79
C VAL A 5 23.21 4.53 2.28
N ILE A 6 24.30 4.02 1.71
CA ILE A 6 24.47 3.98 0.26
C ILE A 6 23.65 2.81 -0.27
N SER A 7 22.53 3.13 -0.92
CA SER A 7 21.74 2.14 -1.67
C SER A 7 22.20 2.20 -3.12
N VAL A 8 22.72 1.07 -3.62
CA VAL A 8 23.18 0.97 -5.00
C VAL A 8 22.03 0.43 -5.85
N GLY A 9 21.56 1.23 -6.80
CA GLY A 9 20.48 0.87 -7.71
C GLY A 9 20.96 0.73 -9.15
N ASN A 10 20.48 -0.29 -9.86
CA ASN A 10 20.64 -0.40 -11.30
C ASN A 10 19.59 0.47 -11.99
N LEU A 11 20.02 1.55 -12.67
CA LEU A 11 19.14 2.33 -13.54
C LEU A 11 19.25 1.80 -14.97
N THR A 12 18.35 0.91 -15.40
CA THR A 12 18.33 0.46 -16.80
C THR A 12 17.59 1.49 -17.65
N TRP A 13 18.34 2.28 -18.42
CA TRP A 13 17.79 3.03 -19.54
C TRP A 13 18.15 2.29 -20.84
N GLY A 14 17.17 2.15 -21.74
CA GLY A 14 17.30 1.32 -22.94
C GLY A 14 18.53 1.67 -23.78
N GLY A 15 19.46 0.73 -23.90
CA GLY A 15 20.68 0.86 -24.70
C GLY A 15 21.67 -0.26 -24.41
N ASN A 16 22.42 -0.69 -25.43
CA ASN A 16 23.36 -1.81 -25.37
C ASN A 16 24.40 -1.65 -24.24
N GLY A 17 24.23 -2.41 -23.16
CA GLY A 17 25.35 -3.11 -22.53
C GLY A 17 26.21 -2.40 -21.48
N LYS A 18 25.77 -1.31 -20.83
CA LYS A 18 26.29 -0.87 -19.51
C LYS A 18 25.19 -0.16 -18.72
N THR A 19 24.70 -0.78 -17.65
CA THR A 19 23.76 -0.15 -16.72
C THR A 19 24.54 0.80 -15.80
N PRO A 20 24.27 2.12 -15.78
CA PRO A 20 24.89 3.00 -14.79
C PRO A 20 24.39 2.59 -13.40
N MET A 21 25.34 2.28 -12.52
CA MET A 21 25.11 2.14 -11.09
C MET A 21 24.88 3.55 -10.54
N VAL A 22 23.65 3.85 -10.12
CA VAL A 22 23.34 5.12 -9.48
C VAL A 22 23.39 4.89 -7.98
N GLU A 23 24.31 5.58 -7.31
CA GLU A 23 24.36 5.62 -5.86
C GLU A 23 23.28 6.57 -5.35
N PHE A 24 22.33 6.03 -4.58
CA PHE A 24 21.36 6.83 -3.86
C PHE A 24 21.74 6.83 -2.39
N ILE A 25 21.80 8.03 -1.80
CA ILE A 25 21.88 8.16 -0.35
C ILE A 25 20.47 7.98 0.21
N ALA A 26 20.22 6.81 0.78
CA ALA A 26 19.01 6.49 1.51
C ALA A 26 19.16 6.97 2.96
N ARG A 27 18.13 7.61 3.51
CA ARG A 27 18.08 7.99 4.92
C ARG A 27 17.45 6.87 5.73
N CYS A 28 18.14 6.39 6.76
CA CYS A 28 17.55 5.51 7.75
C CYS A 28 16.76 6.31 8.79
N LEU A 29 15.56 5.83 9.11
CA LEU A 29 14.76 6.34 10.22
C LEU A 29 15.09 5.56 11.50
N PRO A 30 14.85 6.14 12.68
CA PRO A 30 15.12 5.45 13.95
C PRO A 30 14.08 4.37 14.30
N VAL A 31 13.09 4.16 13.44
CA VAL A 31 12.02 3.16 13.57
C VAL A 31 11.93 2.33 12.29
N PRO A 32 11.40 1.10 12.36
CA PRO A 32 11.22 0.25 11.18
C PRO A 32 10.39 0.93 10.10
N VAL A 33 10.81 0.78 8.86
CA VAL A 33 10.15 1.32 7.66
C VAL A 33 9.66 0.17 6.78
N ILE A 34 8.34 0.07 6.63
CA ILE A 34 7.66 -0.88 5.75
C ILE A 34 7.24 -0.11 4.49
N SER A 35 7.69 -0.55 3.33
CA SER A 35 7.22 -0.01 2.05
C SER A 35 6.15 -0.90 1.44
N VAL A 36 5.07 -0.27 0.98
CA VAL A 36 4.06 -0.91 0.15
C VAL A 36 4.10 -0.22 -1.21
N GLY A 37 4.48 -0.96 -2.24
CA GLY A 37 4.64 -0.41 -3.58
C GLY A 37 4.19 -1.37 -4.66
N ASN A 38 4.38 -0.96 -5.90
CA ASN A 38 4.10 -1.78 -7.07
C ASN A 38 5.02 -1.42 -8.23
N LEU A 39 5.03 -2.27 -9.24
CA LEU A 39 5.76 -2.04 -10.49
C LEU A 39 4.95 -1.38 -11.59
N THR A 40 3.62 -1.48 -11.56
CA THR A 40 2.75 -1.02 -12.65
C THR A 40 1.97 0.24 -12.29
N TRP A 41 1.60 1.05 -13.28
CA TRP A 41 0.51 2.01 -13.12
C TRP A 41 -0.84 1.28 -13.09
N GLY A 42 -1.73 1.68 -12.18
CA GLY A 42 -3.07 1.12 -12.02
C GLY A 42 -3.42 0.73 -10.59
N GLY A 43 -4.67 0.33 -10.37
CA GLY A 43 -5.18 -0.15 -9.09
C GLY A 43 -4.60 -1.52 -8.73
N ASN A 44 -3.64 -1.54 -7.82
CA ASN A 44 -2.97 -2.77 -7.36
C ASN A 44 -3.25 -3.08 -5.88
N GLY A 45 -4.26 -2.45 -5.27
CA GLY A 45 -4.62 -2.73 -3.87
C GLY A 45 -3.64 -2.20 -2.82
N LYS A 46 -2.75 -1.26 -3.18
CA LYS A 46 -1.75 -0.69 -2.24
C LYS A 46 -2.41 0.00 -1.05
N THR A 47 -3.34 0.91 -1.28
CA THR A 47 -3.99 1.68 -0.21
C THR A 47 -4.74 0.79 0.79
N PRO A 48 -5.55 -0.21 0.34
CA PRO A 48 -6.11 -1.20 1.26
C PRO A 48 -5.05 -1.98 2.05
N MET A 49 -3.92 -2.34 1.43
CA MET A 49 -2.82 -3.01 2.13
C MET A 49 -2.16 -2.10 3.18
N VAL A 50 -1.93 -0.83 2.85
CA VAL A 50 -1.41 0.18 3.78
C VAL A 50 -2.34 0.33 4.98
N GLU A 51 -3.66 0.44 4.73
CA GLU A 51 -4.66 0.51 5.78
C GLU A 51 -4.65 -0.74 6.66
N PHE A 52 -4.60 -1.94 6.05
CA PHE A 52 -4.54 -3.21 6.77
C PHE A 52 -3.33 -3.29 7.70
N ILE A 53 -2.14 -2.98 7.20
CA ILE A 53 -0.90 -3.00 8.00
C ILE A 53 -0.98 -1.95 9.13
N ALA A 54 -1.49 -0.75 8.83
CA ALA A 54 -1.61 0.30 9.83
C ALA A 54 -2.57 -0.08 10.97
N ARG A 55 -3.73 -0.67 10.66
CA ARG A 55 -4.66 -1.19 11.66
C ARG A 55 -4.00 -2.29 12.49
N TRP A 56 -3.38 -3.26 11.83
CA TRP A 56 -2.72 -4.37 12.51
C TRP A 56 -1.64 -3.91 13.50
N LEU A 57 -0.83 -2.91 13.11
CA LEU A 57 0.15 -2.28 14.01
C LEU A 57 -0.51 -1.55 15.18
N ALA A 58 -1.54 -0.73 14.89
CA ALA A 58 -2.26 0.03 15.91
C ALA A 58 -2.95 -0.89 16.94
N ASP A 59 -3.59 -1.96 16.47
CA ASP A 59 -4.22 -2.98 17.30
C ASP A 59 -3.19 -3.75 18.14
N SER A 60 -1.96 -3.84 17.65
CA SER A 60 -0.80 -4.39 18.37
C SER A 60 -0.13 -3.38 19.33
N GLY A 61 -0.71 -2.19 19.51
CA GLY A 61 -0.18 -1.13 20.38
C GLY A 61 0.98 -0.32 19.79
N ILE A 62 1.34 -0.54 18.53
CA ILE A 62 2.39 0.19 17.82
C ILE A 62 1.72 1.31 17.02
N SER A 63 2.01 2.58 17.32
CA SER A 63 1.48 3.71 16.54
C SER A 63 2.19 3.82 15.18
N PRO A 64 1.51 3.58 14.05
CA PRO A 64 2.13 3.69 12.74
C PRO A 64 2.08 5.13 12.22
N LEU A 65 3.11 5.53 11.47
CA LEU A 65 3.11 6.73 10.63
C LEU A 65 3.03 6.33 9.16
N ILE A 66 1.90 6.60 8.52
CA ILE A 66 1.74 6.43 7.07
C ILE A 66 2.28 7.67 6.37
N LEU A 67 3.18 7.48 5.41
CA LEU A 67 3.73 8.53 4.56
C LEU A 67 3.24 8.35 3.13
N THR A 68 2.40 9.28 2.69
CA THR A 68 1.89 9.34 1.33
C THR A 68 2.34 10.62 0.63
N ARG A 69 2.45 10.57 -0.70
CA ARG A 69 2.87 11.72 -1.51
C ARG A 69 1.80 12.81 -1.58
N GLY A 70 0.52 12.45 -1.39
CA GLY A 70 -0.61 13.34 -1.60
C GLY A 70 -1.03 13.43 -3.08
N TYR A 71 -1.16 12.29 -3.76
CA TYR A 71 -1.65 12.25 -5.14
C TYR A 71 -3.14 12.65 -5.20
N ALA A 72 -3.61 13.11 -6.37
CA ALA A 72 -5.01 13.47 -6.65
C ALA A 72 -5.66 14.44 -5.62
N GLY A 73 -4.93 15.45 -5.15
CA GLY A 73 -5.48 16.47 -4.24
C GLY A 73 -5.63 16.04 -2.78
N GLY A 74 -5.05 14.89 -2.40
CA GLY A 74 -5.01 14.41 -1.02
C GLY A 74 -6.26 13.64 -0.58
N ASP A 75 -7.14 13.25 -1.51
CA ASP A 75 -8.36 12.50 -1.19
C ASP A 75 -8.03 11.12 -0.59
N GLU A 76 -6.98 10.47 -1.06
CA GLU A 76 -6.48 9.21 -0.48
C GLU A 76 -6.05 9.37 0.98
N ALA A 77 -5.36 10.47 1.31
CA ALA A 77 -4.95 10.75 2.69
C ALA A 77 -6.16 11.04 3.59
N LYS A 78 -7.17 11.75 3.08
CA LYS A 78 -8.43 12.00 3.81
C LYS A 78 -9.20 10.70 4.05
N MET A 79 -9.26 9.82 3.04
CA MET A 79 -9.89 8.51 3.17
C MET A 79 -9.22 7.68 4.25
N LEU A 80 -7.88 7.56 4.21
CA LEU A 80 -7.11 6.88 5.26
C LEU A 80 -7.35 7.51 6.64
N GLN A 81 -7.42 8.83 6.72
CA GLN A 81 -7.68 9.54 7.98
C GLN A 81 -9.05 9.20 8.57
N MET A 82 -10.07 9.08 7.72
CA MET A 82 -11.42 8.69 8.13
C MET A 82 -11.49 7.21 8.54
N HIS A 83 -10.84 6.33 7.78
CA HIS A 83 -10.88 4.89 8.03
C HIS A 83 -10.10 4.49 9.30
N LEU A 84 -9.01 5.20 9.59
CA LEU A 84 -8.16 4.97 10.74
C LEU A 84 -8.53 5.88 11.93
N LEU A 85 -9.66 6.58 11.86
CA LEU A 85 -10.17 7.37 12.97
C LEU A 85 -10.39 6.49 14.20
N GLY A 86 -9.89 6.93 15.36
CA GLY A 86 -9.93 6.16 16.60
C GLY A 86 -8.78 5.18 16.80
N THR A 87 -7.88 5.03 15.81
CA THR A 87 -6.62 4.30 15.98
C THR A 87 -5.49 5.27 16.40
N SER A 88 -4.33 4.73 16.75
CA SER A 88 -3.11 5.52 17.02
C SER A 88 -2.36 5.93 15.73
N ALA A 89 -2.89 5.59 14.55
CA ALA A 89 -2.26 5.86 13.26
C ALA A 89 -2.19 7.35 12.93
N LYS A 90 -1.04 7.75 12.37
CA LYS A 90 -0.75 9.13 11.95
C LYS A 90 -0.51 9.15 10.44
N ILE A 91 -0.92 10.23 9.76
CA ILE A 91 -0.80 10.35 8.31
C ILE A 91 0.01 11.60 7.98
N GLY A 92 1.19 11.40 7.40
CA GLY A 92 2.05 12.44 6.86
C GLY A 92 1.89 12.55 5.35
N VAL A 93 1.51 13.73 4.87
CA VAL A 93 1.33 14.01 3.43
C VAL A 93 2.42 14.96 2.97
N GLY A 94 3.21 14.52 1.98
CA GLY A 94 4.23 15.38 1.40
C GLY A 94 5.08 14.73 0.32
N ALA A 95 5.47 15.52 -0.69
CA ALA A 95 6.33 15.04 -1.78
C ALA A 95 7.70 14.56 -1.26
N ASN A 96 8.25 15.24 -0.26
CA ASN A 96 9.46 14.83 0.44
C ASN A 96 9.08 14.02 1.69
N ARG A 97 8.88 12.70 1.50
CA ARG A 97 8.48 11.81 2.60
C ARG A 97 9.54 11.73 3.70
N ALA A 98 10.83 11.89 3.39
CA ALA A 98 11.88 11.90 4.40
C ALA A 98 11.78 13.12 5.34
N ALA A 99 11.56 14.32 4.78
CA ALA A 99 11.34 15.52 5.59
C ALA A 99 10.03 15.44 6.40
N THR A 100 8.98 14.89 5.78
CA THR A 100 7.69 14.66 6.45
C THR A 100 7.86 13.69 7.62
N ALA A 101 8.58 12.58 7.43
CA ALA A 101 8.92 11.64 8.50
C ALA A 101 9.62 12.34 9.66
N THR A 102 10.67 13.11 9.38
CA THR A 102 11.43 13.83 10.41
C THR A 102 10.55 14.76 11.24
N SER A 103 9.71 15.57 10.59
CA SER A 103 8.79 16.48 11.29
C SER A 103 7.81 15.75 12.21
N PHE A 104 7.27 14.61 11.77
CA PHE A 104 6.38 13.80 12.60
C PHE A 104 7.11 13.12 13.75
N LEU A 105 8.30 12.58 13.52
CA LEU A 105 9.12 11.94 14.56
C LEU A 105 9.58 12.95 15.62
N GLU A 106 9.86 14.20 15.24
CA GLU A 106 10.15 15.29 16.18
C GLU A 106 8.92 15.68 17.00
N ARG A 107 7.75 15.78 16.35
CA ARG A 107 6.49 16.18 16.99
C ARG A 107 5.95 15.13 17.95
N TYR A 108 5.94 13.87 17.55
CA TYR A 108 5.29 12.78 18.28
C TYR A 108 6.28 11.90 19.05
N SER A 109 7.58 12.14 18.91
CA SER A 109 8.63 11.22 19.35
C SER A 109 8.50 9.83 18.70
N TYR A 110 9.45 8.94 18.99
CA TYR A 110 9.45 7.59 18.47
C TYR A 110 9.77 6.56 19.54
N MET A 111 9.33 5.32 19.31
CA MET A 111 9.67 4.17 20.15
C MET A 111 11.02 3.62 19.70
N ASP A 112 11.94 3.43 20.65
CA ASP A 112 13.22 2.77 20.35
C ASP A 112 12.96 1.28 20.07
N PRO A 113 13.31 0.76 18.88
CA PRO A 113 13.12 -0.65 18.52
C PRO A 113 13.79 -1.61 19.51
N CYS A 114 14.89 -1.19 20.16
CA CYS A 114 15.64 -1.99 21.12
C CYS A 114 14.85 -2.24 22.40
N ILE A 115 14.01 -1.28 22.80
CA ILE A 115 13.09 -1.38 23.95
C ILE A 115 11.90 -2.28 23.59
N GLY A 116 11.53 -2.34 22.30
CA GLY A 116 10.43 -3.15 21.76
C GLY A 116 10.59 -4.67 21.93
N SER A 117 11.82 -5.18 22.03
CA SER A 117 12.07 -6.61 22.31
C SER A 117 11.51 -7.08 23.67
N CYS A 118 11.19 -6.14 24.57
CA CYS A 118 10.55 -6.40 25.87
C CYS A 118 9.01 -6.56 25.79
N PHE A 119 8.39 -6.40 24.62
CA PHE A 119 6.94 -6.63 24.44
C PHE A 119 6.52 -8.11 24.52
N LYS A 120 7.48 -9.04 24.62
CA LYS A 120 7.21 -10.38 25.15
C LYS A 120 7.05 -10.31 26.69
N GLY A 121 5.87 -9.89 27.13
CA GLY A 121 5.33 -10.30 28.43
C GLY A 121 5.66 -9.44 29.66
N ARG A 122 5.48 -8.11 29.61
CA ARG A 122 5.39 -7.31 30.83
C ARG A 122 4.23 -6.31 30.83
N CYS A 123 3.13 -6.73 31.46
CA CYS A 123 2.34 -5.82 32.28
C CYS A 123 3.20 -5.42 33.49
N SER A 124 3.92 -4.30 33.40
CA SER A 124 4.48 -3.69 34.61
C SER A 124 4.61 -2.19 34.43
N ASN A 125 3.82 -1.47 35.23
CA ASN A 125 3.86 -0.03 35.48
C ASN A 125 5.27 0.55 35.43
N GLN A 126 5.52 1.44 34.46
CA GLN A 126 6.46 2.54 34.65
C GLN A 126 5.81 3.84 34.20
N LYS A 127 5.63 4.74 35.18
CA LYS A 127 5.39 6.16 34.95
C LYS A 127 6.72 6.82 34.62
N MET A 128 6.80 7.59 33.52
CA MET A 128 7.11 9.03 33.56
C MET A 128 7.21 9.59 32.13
N GLY A 129 6.40 10.60 31.83
CA GLY A 129 6.34 11.31 30.56
C GLY A 129 4.88 11.58 30.21
N SER A 130 4.48 12.85 30.17
CA SER A 130 3.09 13.31 29.96
C SER A 130 2.51 13.04 28.56
N ASN A 131 3.19 12.22 27.75
CA ASN A 131 2.66 11.67 26.50
C ASN A 131 2.52 10.16 26.72
N SER A 132 1.28 9.67 26.69
CA SER A 132 0.97 8.25 26.68
C SER A 132 1.83 7.54 25.61
N GLU A 133 2.47 6.41 25.95
CA GLU A 133 3.33 5.64 25.02
C GLU A 133 2.64 5.32 23.69
N SER A 134 1.31 5.24 23.70
CA SER A 134 0.45 5.07 22.53
C SER A 134 0.58 6.16 21.47
N ASP A 135 1.18 7.31 21.77
CA ASP A 135 1.30 8.43 20.85
C ASP A 135 2.66 8.47 20.12
N LYS A 136 3.67 7.76 20.63
CA LYS A 136 5.00 7.68 20.02
C LYS A 136 4.98 6.80 18.77
N ILE A 137 5.58 7.28 17.69
CA ILE A 137 5.64 6.53 16.43
C ILE A 137 6.53 5.30 16.62
N GLY A 138 5.99 4.11 16.37
CA GLY A 138 6.73 2.85 16.48
C GLY A 138 7.12 2.23 15.15
N ALA A 139 6.47 2.64 14.06
CA ALA A 139 6.79 2.17 12.72
C ALA A 139 6.36 3.19 11.66
N VAL A 140 7.00 3.15 10.49
CA VAL A 140 6.66 3.98 9.33
C VAL A 140 6.19 3.09 8.19
N ILE A 141 5.10 3.48 7.52
CA ILE A 141 4.58 2.80 6.32
C ILE A 141 4.69 3.77 5.13
N LEU A 142 5.40 3.37 4.08
CA LEU A 142 5.46 4.13 2.83
C LEU A 142 4.36 3.65 1.89
N ASP A 143 3.42 4.54 1.61
CA ASP A 143 2.42 4.33 0.56
C ASP A 143 3.01 4.70 -0.81
N ASP A 144 2.93 3.79 -1.78
CA ASP A 144 3.60 3.85 -3.08
C ASP A 144 5.13 4.07 -2.92
N GLY A 145 5.74 3.20 -2.10
CA GLY A 145 7.11 3.33 -1.62
C GLY A 145 8.22 2.76 -2.53
N MET A 146 7.89 1.84 -3.44
CA MET A 146 8.90 1.06 -4.18
C MET A 146 9.88 1.91 -5.02
N GLN A 147 9.42 3.02 -5.60
CA GLN A 147 10.26 3.97 -6.35
C GLN A 147 10.93 5.02 -5.45
N HIS A 148 10.69 5.01 -4.14
CA HIS A 148 11.15 6.03 -3.20
C HIS A 148 12.49 5.70 -2.55
N LEU A 149 13.54 5.76 -3.35
CA LEU A 149 14.87 5.31 -2.92
C LEU A 149 15.55 6.22 -1.88
N SER A 150 15.01 7.39 -1.57
CA SER A 150 15.58 8.33 -0.59
C SER A 150 15.36 7.92 0.87
N LEU A 151 14.48 6.96 1.14
CA LEU A 151 14.31 6.36 2.45
C LEU A 151 14.79 4.91 2.40
N TRP A 152 15.49 4.49 3.44
CA TRP A 152 15.78 3.08 3.66
C TRP A 152 14.50 2.36 4.08
N ARG A 153 14.32 1.11 3.64
CA ARG A 153 13.17 0.27 3.98
C ARG A 153 13.70 -1.01 4.59
N ASP A 154 13.15 -1.39 5.73
CA ASP A 154 13.47 -2.65 6.41
C ASP A 154 12.68 -3.82 5.82
N ILE A 155 11.48 -3.53 5.28
CA ILE A 155 10.65 -4.50 4.57
C ILE A 155 10.07 -3.84 3.32
N GLU A 156 10.24 -4.46 2.15
CA GLU A 156 9.64 -4.05 0.89
C GLU A 156 8.54 -5.04 0.45
N ILE A 157 7.29 -4.59 0.53
CA ILE A 157 6.10 -5.33 0.07
C ILE A 157 5.71 -4.83 -1.31
N VAL A 158 5.74 -5.73 -2.29
CA VAL A 158 5.33 -5.41 -3.67
C VAL A 158 3.96 -6.03 -3.98
N MET A 159 3.00 -5.15 -4.24
CA MET A 159 1.67 -5.51 -4.70
C MET A 159 1.67 -5.80 -6.21
N VAL A 160 1.10 -6.94 -6.58
CA VAL A 160 0.93 -7.39 -7.97
C VAL A 160 -0.54 -7.72 -8.21
N ASN A 161 -1.16 -7.12 -9.22
CA ASN A 161 -2.54 -7.43 -9.60
C ASN A 161 -2.57 -8.78 -10.37
N GLY A 162 -3.27 -9.78 -9.82
CA GLY A 162 -3.39 -11.12 -10.41
C GLY A 162 -4.06 -11.15 -11.79
N MET A 163 -4.95 -10.20 -12.06
CA MET A 163 -5.66 -10.09 -13.36
C MET A 163 -4.77 -9.52 -14.46
N ASN A 164 -3.89 -8.58 -14.12
CA ASN A 164 -3.03 -7.90 -15.07
C ASN A 164 -1.70 -7.48 -14.42
N PRO A 165 -0.80 -8.44 -14.20
CA PRO A 165 0.37 -8.22 -13.36
C PRO A 165 1.41 -7.30 -14.02
N TRP A 166 1.65 -7.46 -15.33
CA TRP A 166 2.77 -6.84 -16.04
C TRP A 166 2.35 -6.01 -17.27
N GLY A 167 1.07 -5.99 -17.63
CA GLY A 167 0.58 -5.40 -18.87
C GLY A 167 1.32 -5.92 -20.10
N ASN A 168 1.78 -5.01 -20.96
CA ASN A 168 2.55 -5.35 -22.16
C ASN A 168 4.07 -5.53 -21.92
N LYS A 169 4.50 -5.62 -20.66
CA LYS A 169 5.91 -5.79 -20.24
C LYS A 169 6.86 -4.68 -20.71
N LYS A 170 6.35 -3.54 -21.15
CA LYS A 170 7.15 -2.36 -21.52
C LYS A 170 7.11 -1.31 -20.42
N LEU A 171 8.20 -0.56 -20.30
CA LEU A 171 8.28 0.61 -19.43
C LEU A 171 7.42 1.75 -19.97
N LEU A 172 7.03 2.66 -19.08
CA LEU A 172 6.43 3.93 -19.47
C LEU A 172 7.34 4.70 -20.46
N PRO A 173 6.77 5.39 -21.46
CA PRO A 173 5.33 5.52 -21.77
C PRO A 173 4.77 4.37 -22.63
N LEU A 174 5.60 3.43 -23.09
CA LEU A 174 5.20 2.35 -24.00
C LEU A 174 4.38 1.24 -23.33
N GLY A 175 4.35 1.21 -22.00
CA GLY A 175 3.64 0.23 -21.19
C GLY A 175 3.45 0.69 -19.75
N PRO A 176 2.76 -0.10 -18.92
CA PRO A 176 2.39 0.33 -17.58
C PRO A 176 3.52 0.19 -16.56
N LEU A 177 4.65 -0.45 -16.89
CA LEU A 177 5.74 -0.64 -15.93
C LEU A 177 6.46 0.68 -15.62
N ARG A 178 6.61 0.96 -14.32
CA ARG A 178 7.39 2.08 -13.76
C ARG A 178 8.88 1.76 -13.72
N GLU A 179 9.19 0.49 -13.54
CA GLU A 179 10.53 -0.07 -13.43
C GLU A 179 10.57 -1.46 -14.10
N PRO A 180 11.75 -1.94 -14.51
CA PRO A 180 11.88 -3.28 -15.10
C PRO A 180 11.50 -4.36 -14.08
N LEU A 181 11.09 -5.54 -14.55
CA LEU A 181 10.75 -6.67 -13.65
C LEU A 181 11.92 -7.05 -12.73
N ALA A 182 13.17 -6.85 -13.15
CA ALA A 182 14.35 -7.07 -12.32
C ALA A 182 14.35 -6.25 -11.00
N ALA A 183 13.59 -5.16 -10.92
CA ALA A 183 13.43 -4.39 -9.68
C ALA A 183 12.71 -5.19 -8.57
N LEU A 184 12.01 -6.28 -8.90
CA LEU A 184 11.43 -7.21 -7.91
C LEU A 184 12.49 -7.90 -7.04
N CYS A 185 13.77 -7.90 -7.43
CA CYS A 185 14.85 -8.36 -6.55
C CYS A 185 14.88 -7.59 -5.21
N ARG A 186 14.35 -6.36 -5.16
CA ARG A 186 14.25 -5.56 -3.93
C ARG A 186 13.09 -5.96 -3.03
N ALA A 187 12.14 -6.75 -3.53
CA ALA A 187 10.99 -7.18 -2.74
C ALA A 187 11.41 -8.21 -1.70
N ASP A 188 10.90 -8.04 -0.48
CA ASP A 188 10.97 -9.06 0.56
C ASP A 188 9.73 -9.94 0.54
N ILE A 189 8.59 -9.35 0.18
CA ILE A 189 7.29 -10.00 0.12
C ILE A 189 6.57 -9.57 -1.15
N VAL A 190 5.96 -10.51 -1.86
CA VAL A 190 5.02 -10.21 -2.93
C VAL A 190 3.60 -10.54 -2.48
N VAL A 191 2.67 -9.64 -2.75
CA VAL A 191 1.26 -9.85 -2.49
C VAL A 191 0.48 -9.80 -3.80
N LEU A 192 -0.18 -10.91 -4.11
CA LEU A 192 -1.08 -11.05 -5.25
C LEU A 192 -2.47 -10.55 -4.85
N HIS A 193 -2.88 -9.47 -5.49
CA HIS A 193 -4.18 -8.83 -5.32
C HIS A 193 -5.18 -9.31 -6.37
N HIS A 194 -6.45 -9.49 -5.99
CA HIS A 194 -7.48 -10.10 -6.85
C HIS A 194 -7.13 -11.51 -7.32
N ALA A 195 -6.45 -12.29 -6.48
CA ALA A 195 -6.07 -13.66 -6.82
C ALA A 195 -7.30 -14.55 -7.06
N ASP A 196 -8.43 -14.25 -6.42
CA ASP A 196 -9.72 -14.94 -6.56
C ASP A 196 -10.50 -14.58 -7.85
N LEU A 197 -10.05 -13.55 -8.57
CA LEU A 197 -10.59 -13.19 -9.88
C LEU A 197 -9.70 -13.70 -11.02
N ALA A 198 -8.43 -14.02 -10.72
CA ALA A 198 -7.44 -14.42 -11.70
C ALA A 198 -7.49 -15.91 -12.02
N ASP A 199 -7.30 -16.25 -13.30
CA ASP A 199 -7.18 -17.64 -13.73
C ASP A 199 -5.92 -18.30 -13.16
N ASN A 200 -5.99 -19.60 -12.86
CA ASN A 200 -4.83 -20.36 -12.35
C ASN A 200 -3.60 -20.28 -13.27
N GLU A 201 -3.80 -20.19 -14.58
CA GLU A 201 -2.71 -20.01 -15.55
C GLU A 201 -1.98 -18.68 -15.33
N ASN A 202 -2.72 -17.60 -15.06
CA ASN A 202 -2.14 -16.29 -14.78
C ASN A 202 -1.36 -16.30 -13.46
N ILE A 203 -1.91 -16.92 -12.41
CA ILE A 203 -1.22 -17.07 -11.12
C ILE A 203 0.09 -17.84 -11.30
N ASN A 204 0.05 -18.99 -11.98
CA ASN A 204 1.24 -19.80 -12.25
C ASN A 204 2.28 -19.05 -13.09
N ALA A 205 1.85 -18.24 -14.06
CA ALA A 205 2.74 -17.41 -14.87
C ALA A 205 3.42 -16.31 -14.04
N ILE A 206 2.68 -15.71 -13.09
CA ILE A 206 3.22 -14.74 -12.14
C ILE A 206 4.27 -15.41 -11.25
N GLU A 207 3.92 -16.51 -10.60
CA GLU A 207 4.84 -17.25 -9.73
C GLU A 207 6.11 -17.68 -10.47
N SER A 208 5.99 -18.22 -11.68
CA SER A 208 7.15 -18.57 -12.52
C SER A 208 8.03 -17.36 -12.82
N THR A 209 7.43 -16.18 -13.01
CA THR A 209 8.19 -14.94 -13.22
C THR A 209 8.91 -14.52 -11.94
N LEU A 210 8.26 -14.63 -10.79
CA LEU A 210 8.85 -14.29 -9.48
C LEU A 210 10.00 -15.23 -9.11
N GLN A 211 9.83 -16.54 -9.30
CA GLN A 211 10.86 -17.56 -9.03
C GLN A 211 12.12 -17.35 -9.88
N LYS A 212 11.97 -16.92 -11.14
CA LYS A 212 13.11 -16.57 -12.02
C LYS A 212 13.91 -15.38 -11.51
N ILE A 213 13.30 -14.49 -10.73
CA ILE A 213 13.92 -13.28 -10.21
C ILE A 213 14.53 -13.53 -8.83
N LYS A 214 13.77 -14.17 -7.94
CA LYS A 214 14.19 -14.52 -6.58
C LYS A 214 13.55 -15.85 -6.21
N GLU A 215 14.38 -16.89 -6.11
CA GLU A 215 13.94 -18.28 -5.92
C GLU A 215 13.10 -18.47 -4.64
N SER A 216 13.49 -17.80 -3.54
CA SER A 216 12.81 -17.86 -2.25
C SER A 216 12.08 -16.54 -1.95
N MET A 217 11.10 -16.20 -2.77
CA MET A 217 10.21 -15.05 -2.53
C MET A 217 8.90 -15.53 -1.89
N PRO A 218 8.57 -15.11 -0.65
CA PRO A 218 7.25 -15.33 -0.07
C PRO A 218 6.17 -14.62 -0.91
N VAL A 219 5.17 -15.39 -1.33
CA VAL A 219 4.01 -14.91 -2.07
C VAL A 219 2.76 -15.12 -1.22
N PHE A 220 2.01 -14.04 -0.98
CA PHE A 220 0.72 -14.07 -0.29
C PHE A 220 -0.39 -13.66 -1.24
N PHE A 221 -1.60 -14.13 -0.97
CA PHE A 221 -2.79 -13.83 -1.76
C PHE A 221 -3.75 -12.98 -0.95
N THR A 222 -4.37 -11.99 -1.60
CA THR A 222 -5.39 -11.14 -0.99
C THR A 222 -6.64 -11.12 -1.84
N ILE A 223 -7.78 -11.07 -1.14
CA ILE A 223 -9.13 -11.01 -1.70
C ILE A 223 -9.78 -9.74 -1.16
N MET A 224 -10.48 -9.00 -2.03
CA MET A 224 -11.37 -7.93 -1.59
C MET A 224 -12.80 -8.45 -1.52
N ALA A 225 -13.29 -8.65 -0.31
CA ALA A 225 -14.69 -9.02 -0.08
C ALA A 225 -15.49 -7.79 0.38
N PRO A 226 -16.59 -7.44 -0.30
CA PRO A 226 -17.49 -6.40 0.19
C PRO A 226 -18.03 -6.82 1.56
N SER A 227 -18.12 -5.87 2.49
CA SER A 227 -18.57 -6.14 3.86
C SER A 227 -19.95 -5.56 4.15
N TYR A 228 -20.21 -4.35 3.65
CA TYR A 228 -21.47 -3.62 3.82
C TYR A 228 -21.57 -2.51 2.78
N PHE A 229 -22.78 -2.02 2.55
CA PHE A 229 -23.03 -0.77 1.85
C PHE A 229 -23.12 0.38 2.85
N PHE A 230 -22.93 1.60 2.41
CA PHE A 230 -23.21 2.80 3.19
C PHE A 230 -23.75 3.91 2.30
N LYS A 231 -24.39 4.91 2.92
CA LYS A 231 -24.90 6.06 2.17
C LYS A 231 -23.76 7.05 1.99
N VAL A 232 -23.56 7.58 0.78
CA VAL A 232 -22.48 8.55 0.49
C VAL A 232 -22.51 9.77 1.42
N LYS A 233 -23.71 10.23 1.82
CA LYS A 233 -23.89 11.35 2.76
C LYS A 233 -23.72 10.98 4.23
N ASP A 234 -23.70 9.68 4.54
CA ASP A 234 -23.61 9.14 5.89
C ASP A 234 -22.89 7.78 5.87
N THR A 235 -21.57 7.86 5.96
CA THR A 235 -20.67 6.69 5.97
C THR A 235 -20.73 5.90 7.28
N SER A 236 -21.37 6.45 8.31
CA SER A 236 -21.57 5.77 9.60
C SER A 236 -22.68 4.72 9.53
N CYS A 237 -23.66 4.92 8.64
CA CYS A 237 -24.77 4.01 8.43
C CYS A 237 -24.35 2.82 7.54
N LYS A 238 -24.10 1.67 8.18
CA LYS A 238 -23.76 0.41 7.49
C LYS A 238 -25.03 -0.38 7.18
N LEU A 239 -25.27 -0.61 5.88
CA LEU A 239 -26.34 -1.44 5.36
C LEU A 239 -25.80 -2.83 5.01
N PRO A 240 -26.49 -3.92 5.37
CA PRO A 240 -26.05 -5.27 5.03
C PRO A 240 -26.03 -5.48 3.51
N LEU A 241 -25.19 -6.40 3.04
CA LEU A 241 -25.08 -6.70 1.61
C LEU A 241 -26.40 -7.18 0.99
N ARG A 242 -27.26 -7.83 1.78
CA ARG A 242 -28.59 -8.28 1.34
C ARG A 242 -29.59 -7.14 1.09
N SER A 243 -29.24 -5.90 1.44
CA SER A 243 -30.13 -4.74 1.22
C SER A 243 -30.41 -4.45 -0.25
N VAL A 244 -29.66 -5.05 -1.17
CA VAL A 244 -29.81 -4.90 -2.62
C VAL A 244 -30.30 -6.18 -3.31
N ASP A 245 -30.69 -7.21 -2.53
CA ASP A 245 -31.28 -8.43 -3.08
C ASP A 245 -32.53 -8.10 -3.91
N ASN A 246 -32.62 -8.64 -5.12
CA ASN A 246 -33.71 -8.38 -6.07
C ASN A 246 -33.94 -6.91 -6.46
N THR A 247 -32.90 -6.07 -6.32
CA THR A 247 -32.95 -4.68 -6.79
C THR A 247 -32.07 -4.50 -8.03
N VAL A 248 -32.48 -3.61 -8.94
CA VAL A 248 -31.62 -3.20 -10.06
C VAL A 248 -30.66 -2.14 -9.54
N VAL A 249 -29.37 -2.47 -9.49
CA VAL A 249 -28.33 -1.57 -9.03
C VAL A 249 -27.58 -0.99 -10.23
N LEU A 250 -27.47 0.34 -10.27
CA LEU A 250 -26.56 1.03 -11.18
C LEU A 250 -25.19 1.18 -10.51
N CYS A 251 -24.18 0.54 -11.10
CA CYS A 251 -22.81 0.62 -10.63
C CYS A 251 -22.05 1.73 -11.38
N VAL A 252 -21.45 2.65 -10.61
CA VAL A 252 -20.55 3.69 -11.13
C VAL A 252 -19.22 3.54 -10.40
N SER A 253 -18.11 3.51 -11.14
CA SER A 253 -16.77 3.40 -10.55
C SER A 253 -15.80 4.38 -11.21
N ALA A 254 -14.97 5.00 -10.38
CA ALA A 254 -13.88 5.91 -10.74
C ALA A 254 -12.52 5.35 -10.28
N ILE A 255 -12.33 4.03 -10.38
CA ILE A 255 -11.10 3.35 -9.98
C ILE A 255 -10.25 2.95 -11.20
N GLY A 256 -8.94 2.80 -10.98
CA GLY A 256 -8.00 2.42 -12.03
C GLY A 256 -8.19 1.01 -12.63
N PHE A 257 -9.08 0.18 -12.07
CA PHE A 257 -9.42 -1.15 -12.60
C PHE A 257 -10.88 -1.53 -12.31
N ALA A 258 -11.82 -0.93 -13.05
CA ALA A 258 -13.26 -1.04 -12.81
C ALA A 258 -13.82 -2.48 -12.93
N ASN A 259 -13.21 -3.35 -13.76
CA ASN A 259 -13.69 -4.72 -13.95
C ASN A 259 -13.71 -5.52 -12.64
N ALA A 260 -12.72 -5.34 -11.76
CA ALA A 260 -12.72 -6.04 -10.47
C ALA A 260 -13.88 -5.59 -9.57
N PHE A 261 -14.26 -4.30 -9.63
CA PHE A 261 -15.42 -3.80 -8.91
C PHE A 261 -16.73 -4.39 -9.44
N VAL A 262 -16.89 -4.46 -10.77
CA VAL A 262 -18.08 -5.07 -11.39
C VAL A 262 -18.21 -6.54 -11.01
N GLN A 263 -17.12 -7.32 -11.15
CA GLN A 263 -17.12 -8.73 -10.74
C GLN A 263 -17.35 -8.92 -9.24
N GLY A 264 -16.89 -7.97 -8.41
CA GLY A 264 -17.17 -7.97 -6.98
C GLY A 264 -18.65 -7.77 -6.66
N ILE A 265 -19.33 -6.85 -7.35
CA ILE A 265 -20.77 -6.62 -7.17
C ILE A 265 -21.62 -7.75 -7.77
N GLU A 266 -21.21 -8.35 -8.89
CA GLU A 266 -21.86 -9.54 -9.48
C GLU A 266 -21.98 -10.69 -8.47
N ARG A 267 -20.99 -10.86 -7.59
CA ARG A 267 -21.03 -11.88 -6.54
C ARG A 267 -22.01 -11.56 -5.41
N VAL A 268 -22.48 -10.31 -5.32
CA VAL A 268 -23.40 -9.82 -4.28
C VAL A 268 -24.83 -9.63 -4.82
N CYS A 269 -24.99 -9.22 -6.09
CA CYS A 269 -26.27 -8.84 -6.69
C CYS A 269 -26.64 -9.71 -7.90
N PHE A 270 -27.92 -10.11 -8.00
CA PHE A 270 -28.43 -11.01 -9.06
C PHE A 270 -28.75 -10.33 -10.41
N PHE A 271 -29.00 -9.01 -10.42
CA PHE A 271 -29.33 -8.23 -11.62
C PHE A 271 -28.69 -6.83 -11.55
N PHE A 272 -27.93 -6.41 -12.57
CA PHE A 272 -27.30 -5.09 -12.61
C PHE A 272 -27.13 -4.55 -14.03
N LEU A 273 -27.05 -3.21 -14.15
CA LEU A 273 -26.53 -2.50 -15.33
C LEU A 273 -25.22 -1.82 -14.92
N SER A 274 -24.16 -2.04 -15.70
CA SER A 274 -22.85 -1.39 -15.49
C SER A 274 -22.65 -0.25 -16.48
N PHE A 275 -22.32 0.94 -15.96
CA PHE A 275 -21.78 2.05 -16.75
C PHE A 275 -20.39 2.38 -16.23
N CYS A 276 -19.37 2.05 -17.01
CA CYS A 276 -18.00 2.33 -16.67
C CYS A 276 -17.60 3.72 -17.16
N ILE A 277 -17.56 4.70 -16.26
CA ILE A 277 -16.97 6.00 -16.55
C ILE A 277 -15.50 5.92 -16.14
N THR A 278 -14.60 5.65 -17.10
CA THR A 278 -13.17 5.78 -16.85
C THR A 278 -12.83 7.26 -16.70
N SER A 279 -12.93 7.79 -15.49
CA SER A 279 -12.43 9.12 -15.20
C SER A 279 -10.90 9.13 -15.22
N PRO A 280 -10.25 10.21 -15.71
CA PRO A 280 -8.82 10.40 -15.49
C PRO A 280 -8.50 10.34 -13.99
N PRO A 281 -7.28 9.95 -13.58
CA PRO A 281 -6.89 9.64 -12.19
C PRO A 281 -6.96 10.83 -11.19
N SER A 282 -7.57 11.95 -11.59
CA SER A 282 -7.74 13.19 -10.82
C SER A 282 -9.16 13.43 -10.32
N HIS A 283 -10.07 12.45 -10.41
CA HIS A 283 -11.44 12.57 -9.93
C HIS A 283 -11.71 11.65 -8.74
N PRO A 284 -12.59 12.09 -7.80
CA PRO A 284 -12.75 11.46 -6.51
C PRO A 284 -13.19 10.01 -6.66
N THR A 285 -12.41 9.11 -6.05
CA THR A 285 -12.80 7.71 -5.87
C THR A 285 -13.88 7.65 -4.79
N ILE A 286 -15.12 7.46 -5.21
CA ILE A 286 -16.22 7.10 -4.30
C ILE A 286 -16.20 5.57 -4.22
N LEU A 287 -15.73 5.05 -3.08
CA LEU A 287 -16.10 3.71 -2.61
C LEU A 287 -17.43 3.79 -1.87
#